data_AF-A0A9E3MFW3-F1
#
_entry.id   AF-A0A9E3MFW3-F1
#
_cell.length_a   1.000
_cell.length_b   1.000
_cell.length_c   1.000
_cell.angle_alpha   90.00
_cell.angle_beta   90.00
_cell.angle_gamma   90.00
#
_symmetry.space_group_name_H-M   'P 1'
#
loop_
_entity.id
_entity.type
_entity.pdbx_description
1 polymer ?
#
loop_
_entity_poly.entity_id
_entity_poly.type
_entity_poly.pdbx_seq_one_letter_code
_entity_poly.pdbx_strand_id
1 'polypeptide(L)' 'MTQFAKETLPISLEEEMRRSYLDYAMSVIVGRALPDARDGLKPVHRRCLFAMHEQNNDW' A
#
# COMPACT_ATOMS: atom_id res chain seq x y z
N MET A 1 -6.43 -19.02 31.76
CA MET A 1 -5.93 -18.00 30.80
C MET A 1 -5.08 -18.72 29.77
N THR A 2 -5.56 -18.85 28.54
CA THR A 2 -4.82 -19.52 27.45
C THR A 2 -3.74 -18.59 26.94
N GLN A 3 -2.49 -18.94 27.20
CA GLN A 3 -1.33 -18.22 26.70
C GLN A 3 -1.18 -18.50 25.21
N PHE A 4 -1.66 -17.58 24.38
CA PHE A 4 -1.34 -17.55 22.95
C PHE A 4 0.13 -17.16 22.81
N ALA A 5 1.02 -18.10 23.02
CA ALA A 5 2.41 -17.94 22.61
C ALA A 5 2.42 -17.91 21.08
N LYS A 6 2.56 -16.71 20.51
CA LYS A 6 2.93 -16.55 19.11
C LYS A 6 4.33 -17.14 18.98
N GLU A 7 4.47 -18.34 18.45
CA GLU A 7 5.78 -18.90 18.12
C GLU A 7 6.49 -17.94 17.16
N THR A 8 7.50 -17.24 17.66
CA THR A 8 8.35 -16.38 16.83
C THR A 8 9.45 -17.25 16.26
N LEU A 9 9.32 -17.59 14.98
CA LEU A 9 10.39 -18.28 14.26
C LEU A 9 11.57 -17.31 14.09
N PRO A 10 12.81 -17.72 14.47
CA PRO A 10 13.97 -16.89 14.25
C PRO A 10 14.18 -16.67 12.74
N ILE A 11 14.42 -15.42 12.33
CA ILE A 11 14.70 -15.03 10.95
C ILE A 11 16.02 -14.26 10.90
N SER A 12 16.77 -14.42 9.81
CA SER A 12 17.97 -13.61 9.56
C SER A 12 17.57 -12.14 9.36
N LEU A 13 18.25 -11.24 10.07
CA LEU A 13 18.04 -9.80 9.93
C LEU A 13 18.27 -9.33 8.49
N GLU A 14 19.32 -9.84 7.83
CA GLU A 14 19.65 -9.47 6.45
C GLU A 14 18.51 -9.82 5.49
N GLU A 15 17.97 -11.03 5.61
CA GLU A 15 16.87 -11.48 4.76
C GLU A 15 15.58 -10.70 5.02
N GLU A 16 15.27 -10.42 6.29
CA GLU A 16 14.08 -9.63 6.66
C GLU A 16 14.18 -8.19 6.14
N MET A 17 15.36 -7.57 6.28
CA MET A 17 15.61 -6.20 5.80
C MET A 17 15.48 -6.12 4.29
N ARG A 18 16.06 -7.08 3.55
CA ARG A 18 15.98 -7.15 2.09
C ARG A 18 14.52 -7.32 1.64
N ARG A 19 13.77 -8.22 2.26
CA ARG A 19 12.36 -8.47 1.94
C ARG A 19 11.51 -7.24 2.22
N SER A 20 11.58 -6.70 3.44
CA SER A 20 10.82 -5.53 3.86
C SER A 20 11.10 -4.30 2.98
N TYR A 21 12.37 -4.11 2.59
CA TYR A 21 12.75 -3.04 1.69
C TYR A 21 12.13 -3.19 0.30
N LEU A 22 12.21 -4.39 -0.28
CA LEU A 22 11.64 -4.67 -1.60
C LEU A 22 10.12 -4.57 -1.61
N ASP A 23 9.45 -5.09 -0.57
CA ASP A 23 8.00 -5.02 -0.42
C ASP A 23 7.53 -3.57 -0.31
N TYR A 24 8.22 -2.76 0.51
CA TYR A 24 7.90 -1.34 0.63
C TYR A 24 8.17 -0.60 -0.68
N ALA A 25 9.33 -0.81 -1.31
CA ALA A 25 9.69 -0.16 -2.57
C ALA A 25 8.66 -0.47 -3.67
N MET A 26 8.26 -1.74 -3.81
CA MET A 26 7.25 -2.14 -4.79
C MET A 26 5.89 -1.50 -4.48
N SER A 27 5.48 -1.47 -3.21
CA SER A 27 4.23 -0.81 -2.79
C SER A 27 4.20 0.68 -3.12
N VAL A 28 5.35 1.36 -3.02
CA VAL A 28 5.49 2.78 -3.33
C VAL A 28 5.40 3.00 -4.84
N ILE A 29 6.15 2.23 -5.62
CA ILE A 29 6.23 2.38 -7.08
C ILE A 29 4.84 2.21 -7.70
N VAL A 30 4.15 1.11 -7.36
CA VAL A 30 2.88 0.73 -7.98
C VAL A 30 1.69 1.45 -7.34
N GLY A 31 1.68 1.55 -6.01
CA GLY A 31 0.49 1.96 -5.26
C GLY A 31 0.45 3.43 -4.85
N ARG A 32 1.50 4.21 -5.14
CA ARG A 32 1.60 5.59 -4.61
C ARG A 32 2.26 6.59 -5.56
N ALA A 33 3.43 6.25 -6.10
CA ALA A 33 4.32 7.21 -6.73
C ALA A 33 4.00 7.44 -8.22
N LEU A 34 3.88 6.36 -8.99
CA LEU A 34 3.65 6.44 -10.44
C LEU A 34 2.16 6.56 -10.77
N PRO A 35 1.79 7.47 -11.69
CA PRO A 35 0.43 7.54 -12.22
C PRO A 35 0.16 6.39 -13.20
N ASP A 36 -1.12 6.05 -13.39
CA ASP A 36 -1.53 5.08 -14.41
C ASP A 36 -1.45 5.72 -15.80
N ALA A 37 -0.97 4.99 -16.81
CA ALA A 37 -0.82 5.51 -18.16
C ALA A 37 -2.16 5.81 -18.86
N ARG A 38 -3.25 5.19 -18.43
CA ARG A 38 -4.58 5.33 -19.06
C ARG A 38 -5.21 6.68 -18.77
N ASP A 39 -5.03 7.20 -17.56
CA ASP A 39 -5.69 8.41 -17.08
C ASP A 39 -4.71 9.47 -16.53
N GLY A 40 -3.44 9.14 -16.36
CA GLY A 40 -2.43 10.01 -15.75
C GLY A 40 -2.65 10.28 -14.26
N LEU A 41 -3.57 9.56 -13.60
CA LEU A 41 -3.95 9.82 -12.23
C LEU A 41 -3.23 8.90 -11.24
N LYS A 42 -2.78 9.50 -10.13
CA LYS A 42 -2.32 8.77 -8.94
C LYS A 42 -3.53 8.19 -8.19
N PRO A 43 -3.34 7.12 -7.40
CA PRO A 43 -4.42 6.51 -6.61
C PRO A 43 -5.17 7.47 -5.68
N VAL A 44 -4.52 8.53 -5.17
CA VAL A 44 -5.17 9.54 -4.35
C VAL A 44 -6.20 10.37 -5.14
N HIS A 45 -5.87 10.79 -6.37
CA HIS A 45 -6.78 11.57 -7.20
C HIS A 45 -8.03 10.77 -7.56
N ARG A 46 -7.86 9.51 -7.96
CA ARG A 46 -8.99 8.62 -8.31
C ARG A 46 -9.94 8.44 -7.13
N ARG A 47 -9.42 8.26 -5.92
CA ARG A 47 -10.25 8.15 -4.70
C ARG A 47 -10.99 9.45 -4.36
N CYS A 48 -10.33 10.60 -4.50
CA CYS A 48 -10.98 11.90 -4.27
C CYS A 48 -12.12 12.14 -5.28
N LEU A 49 -11.86 11.97 -6.57
CA LEU A 49 -12.86 12.15 -7.62
C LEU A 49 -14.03 11.19 -7.48
N PHE A 50 -13.75 9.92 -7.16
CA PHE A 50 -14.79 8.93 -6.87
C PHE A 50 -15.64 9.33 -5.66
N ALA A 51 -15.02 9.77 -4.56
CA ALA A 51 -15.76 10.20 -3.38
C ALA A 51 -16.62 11.46 -3.62
N MET A 52 -16.15 12.40 -4.45
CA MET A 52 -16.94 13.58 -4.85
C MET A 52 -18.18 13.17 -5.63
N HIS A 53 -18.02 12.25 -6.60
CA HIS A 53 -19.12 11.69 -7.38
C HIS A 53 -20.14 10.96 -6.48
N GLU A 54 -19.69 10.11 -5.56
CA GLU A 54 -20.58 9.40 -4.63
C GLU A 54 -21.38 10.35 -3.71
N GLN A 55 -20.84 11.53 -3.41
CA GLN A 55 -21.51 12.55 -2.60
C GLN A 55 -22.41 13.48 -3.40
N ASN A 56 -22.50 13.32 -4.73
CA ASN A 56 -23.10 14.30 -5.64
C ASN A 56 -22.58 15.73 -5.38
N ASN A 57 -21.28 15.81 -5.07
CA ASN A 57 -20.53 17.07 -4.93
C ASN A 57 -19.57 17.23 -6.12
N ASP A 58 -20.08 16.87 -7.28
CA ASP A 58 -19.64 17.27 -8.59
C ASP A 58 -20.46 18.50 -9.02
N TRP A 59 -19.76 19.45 -9.65
CA TRP A 59 -20.30 20.76 -10.01
C TRP A 59 -21.19 20.72 -11.25
#